data_AF-A0AAV0Q2P5-F1
#
_entry.id   AF-A0AAV0Q2P5-F1
#
_cell.length_a   1.000
_cell.length_b   1.000
_cell.length_c   1.000
_cell.angle_alpha   90.00
_cell.angle_beta   90.00
_cell.angle_gamma   90.00
#
_symmetry.space_group_name_H-M   'P 1'
#
loop_
_entity.id
_entity.type
_entity.pdbx_description
1 polymer ?
#
loop_
_entity_poly.entity_id
_entity_poly.type
_entity_poly.pdbx_seq_one_letter_code
_entity_poly.pdbx_strand_id
1 'polypeptide(L)' 'VFNYSQGRHNVFKVNGTEFKQCLKPLVGSPFTTGKDEIELETAGRKWYICGVSGHCSAGQKLFINVLEGSAAPAPTPVSP' A
#
# COMPACT_ATOMS: atom_id res chain seq x y z
N VAL A 1 -2.04 7.57 -3.79
CA VAL A 1 -0.88 8.00 -4.61
C VAL A 1 0.31 8.25 -3.69
N PHE A 2 1.48 7.72 -4.04
CA PHE A 2 2.76 7.99 -3.36
C PHE A 2 3.58 8.96 -4.21
N ASN A 3 3.83 10.18 -3.70
CA ASN A 3 4.65 11.18 -4.38
C ASN A 3 6.01 11.33 -3.68
N TYR A 4 7.11 11.26 -4.43
CA TYR A 4 8.47 11.39 -3.91
C TYR A 4 9.47 11.69 -5.04
N SER A 5 10.66 12.20 -4.70
CA SER A 5 11.72 12.40 -5.69
C SER A 5 12.19 11.05 -6.25
N GLN A 6 12.02 10.85 -7.56
CA GLN A 6 12.44 9.63 -8.25
C GLN A 6 13.92 9.32 -7.98
N GLY A 7 14.24 8.05 -7.71
CA GLY A 7 15.58 7.60 -7.36
C GLY A 7 16.02 7.88 -5.91
N ARG A 8 15.30 8.71 -5.15
CA ARG A 8 15.57 8.97 -3.71
C ARG A 8 14.75 8.09 -2.79
N HIS A 9 13.56 7.72 -3.22
CA HIS A 9 12.66 6.83 -2.49
C HIS A 9 12.08 5.79 -3.46
N ASN A 10 11.40 4.81 -2.89
CA ASN A 10 10.67 3.77 -3.58
C ASN A 10 9.59 3.23 -2.65
N VAL A 11 8.66 2.46 -3.20
CA VAL A 11 7.58 1.84 -2.42
C VAL A 11 7.65 0.32 -2.60
N PHE A 12 7.82 -0.40 -1.50
CA PHE A 12 7.62 -1.85 -1.45
C PHE A 12 6.29 -2.16 -0.78
N LYS A 13 5.49 -3.04 -1.38
CA LYS A 13 4.40 -3.72 -0.69
C LYS A 13 4.98 -4.89 0.10
N VAL A 14 4.64 -4.99 1.37
CA VAL A 14 5.20 -5.99 2.29
C VAL A 14 4.11 -6.61 3.16
N ASN A 15 4.44 -7.67 3.89
CA ASN A 15 3.60 -8.23 4.93
C ASN A 15 3.82 -7.52 6.29
N GLY A 16 2.99 -7.86 7.29
CA GLY A 16 3.04 -7.22 8.60
C GLY A 16 4.35 -7.46 9.39
N THR A 17 5.02 -8.60 9.19
CA THR A 17 6.30 -8.91 9.84
C THR A 17 7.41 -8.07 9.23
N GLU A 18 7.50 -8.06 7.91
CA GLU A 18 8.45 -7.24 7.15
C GLU A 18 8.28 -5.75 7.44
N PHE A 19 7.03 -5.28 7.55
CA PHE A 19 6.72 -3.90 7.94
C PHE A 19 7.25 -3.55 9.33
N LYS A 20 7.06 -4.42 10.32
CA LYS A 20 7.53 -4.18 11.69
C LYS A 20 9.06 -4.16 11.77
N GLN A 21 9.71 -5.07 11.06
CA GLN A 21 11.16 -5.25 11.07
C GLN A 21 11.89 -4.38 10.02
N CYS A 22 11.16 -3.63 9.19
CA CYS A 22 11.71 -2.87 8.08
C CYS A 22 12.54 -3.74 7.12
N LEU A 23 12.06 -4.95 6.84
CA LEU A 23 12.70 -5.85 5.90
C LEU A 23 12.27 -5.54 4.47
N LYS A 24 13.25 -5.24 3.63
CA LYS A 24 13.07 -5.19 2.18
C LYS A 24 12.84 -6.61 1.67
N PRO A 25 11.77 -6.88 0.89
CA PRO A 25 11.49 -8.23 0.40
C PRO A 25 12.60 -8.68 -0.58
N LEU A 26 12.92 -9.98 -0.53
CA LEU A 26 13.94 -10.61 -1.39
C LEU A 26 13.46 -10.76 -2.84
N VAL A 27 12.14 -10.87 -3.02
CA VAL A 27 11.48 -11.07 -4.32
C VAL A 27 10.42 -9.99 -4.48
N GLY A 28 10.29 -9.47 -5.70
CA GLY A 28 9.34 -8.41 -6.04
C GLY A 28 10.04 -7.08 -6.30
N SER A 29 9.58 -6.40 -7.34
CA SER A 29 10.09 -5.09 -7.72
C SER A 29 9.39 -3.99 -6.93
N PRO A 30 10.12 -2.97 -6.48
CA PRO A 30 9.48 -1.78 -5.93
C PRO A 30 8.79 -0.97 -7.02
N PHE A 31 7.86 -0.12 -6.59
CA PHE A 31 7.43 1.02 -7.38
C PHE A 31 8.45 2.15 -7.24
N THR A 32 8.81 2.80 -8.36
CA THR A 32 9.96 3.69 -8.46
C THR A 32 9.71 4.93 -9.33
N THR A 33 8.47 5.22 -9.73
CA THR A 33 8.19 6.28 -10.71
C THR A 33 8.31 7.68 -10.11
N GLY A 34 8.28 7.82 -8.78
CA GLY A 34 8.16 9.12 -8.09
C GLY A 34 6.71 9.60 -7.94
N LYS A 35 5.76 8.98 -8.64
CA LYS A 35 4.31 9.20 -8.51
C LYS A 35 3.58 7.87 -8.71
N ASP A 36 3.67 6.99 -7.72
CA ASP A 36 3.08 5.66 -7.82
C ASP A 36 1.61 5.68 -7.40
N GLU A 37 0.75 5.18 -8.30
CA GLU A 37 -0.66 4.97 -8.04
C GLU A 37 -0.87 3.50 -7.70
N ILE A 38 -1.41 3.24 -6.51
CA ILE A 38 -1.66 1.89 -6.00
C ILE A 38 -3.14 1.82 -5.66
N GLU A 39 -3.85 0.98 -6.39
CA GLU A 39 -5.26 0.69 -6.14
C GLU A 39 -5.43 -0.25 -4.94
N LEU A 40 -6.48 0.00 -4.15
CA LEU A 40 -6.80 -0.76 -2.94
C LEU A 40 -8.06 -1.59 -3.18
N GLU A 41 -7.94 -2.61 -4.04
CA GLU A 41 -9.08 -3.39 -4.55
C GLU A 41 -9.78 -4.23 -3.48
N THR A 42 -9.03 -4.73 -2.49
CA THR A 42 -9.54 -5.68 -1.50
C THR A 42 -9.42 -5.12 -0.09
N ALA A 43 -10.42 -5.42 0.72
CA ALA A 43 -10.39 -5.14 2.15
C ALA A 43 -9.19 -5.78 2.86
N GLY A 44 -8.99 -5.34 4.09
CA GLY A 44 -7.94 -5.79 4.97
C GLY A 44 -6.68 -4.92 4.93
N ARG A 45 -5.66 -5.46 5.59
CA ARG A 45 -4.45 -4.73 5.95
C ARG A 45 -3.45 -4.70 4.79
N LYS A 46 -2.97 -3.51 4.45
CA LYS A 46 -1.95 -3.27 3.44
C LYS A 46 -0.77 -2.55 4.09
N TRP A 47 0.45 -3.01 3.83
CA TRP A 47 1.67 -2.44 4.39
C TRP A 47 2.64 -2.05 3.30
N TYR A 48 3.23 -0.88 3.47
CA TYR A 48 4.17 -0.31 2.52
C TYR A 48 5.37 0.26 3.27
N ILE A 49 6.56 0.13 2.69
CA ILE A 49 7.81 0.69 3.22
C ILE A 49 8.64 1.33 2.11
N CYS A 50 9.53 2.25 2.48
CA CYS A 50 10.66 2.60 1.63
C CYS A 50 11.84 1.65 1.90
N GLY A 51 12.38 1.04 0.84
CA GLY A 51 13.48 0.08 0.92
C GLY A 51 14.87 0.69 0.79
N VAL A 52 14.99 2.02 0.79
CA VAL A 52 16.30 2.70 0.87
C VAL A 52 16.83 2.59 2.29
N SER A 53 18.13 2.30 2.44
CA SER A 53 18.77 2.05 3.72
C SER A 53 18.47 3.15 4.75
N GLY A 54 17.97 2.76 5.92
CA GLY A 54 17.62 3.65 7.03
C GLY A 54 16.25 4.33 6.93
N HIS A 55 15.65 4.46 5.74
CA HIS A 55 14.40 5.22 5.58
C HIS A 55 13.21 4.61 6.33
N CYS A 56 12.98 3.30 6.20
CA CYS A 56 11.88 2.64 6.91
C CYS A 56 12.04 2.74 8.43
N SER A 57 13.24 2.50 8.96
CA SER A 57 13.52 2.58 10.40
C SER A 57 13.39 3.99 10.96
N ALA A 58 13.63 5.01 10.12
CA ALA A 58 13.36 6.42 10.42
C ALA A 58 11.87 6.81 10.30
N GLY A 59 10.98 5.87 9.98
CA GLY A 59 9.53 6.07 9.96
C GLY A 59 8.91 6.17 8.57
N GLN A 60 9.67 6.01 7.47
CA GLN A 60 9.12 6.04 6.11
C GLN A 60 8.44 4.70 5.75
N LYS A 61 7.27 4.50 6.36
CA LYS A 61 6.43 3.29 6.27
C LYS A 61 4.96 3.68 6.47
N LEU A 62 4.07 3.00 5.76
CA LEU A 62 2.63 3.25 5.81
C LEU A 62 1.84 1.95 5.99
N PHE A 63 0.91 1.96 6.93
CA PHE A 63 -0.09 0.92 7.13
C PHE A 63 -1.47 1.47 6.76
N ILE A 64 -2.23 0.71 5.99
CA ILE A 64 -3.60 1.04 5.61
C ILE A 64 -4.51 -0.13 5.99
N ASN A 65 -5.61 0.15 6.67
CA ASN A 65 -6.69 -0.82 6.89
C ASN A 65 -7.86 -0.49 5.97
N VAL A 66 -7.99 -1.24 4.88
CA VAL A 66 -9.12 -1.10 3.95
C VAL A 66 -10.33 -1.79 4.56
N LEU A 67 -11.40 -1.06 4.82
CA LEU A 67 -12.63 -1.65 5.32
C LEU A 67 -13.40 -2.31 4.17
N GLU A 68 -14.15 -3.37 4.47
CA GLU A 68 -15.11 -3.92 3.51
C GLU A 68 -16.05 -2.80 3.06
N GLY A 69 -16.25 -2.68 1.76
CA GLY A 69 -17.28 -1.79 1.23
C GLY A 69 -18.63 -2.29 1.72
N SER A 70 -19.44 -1.43 2.33
CA SER A 70 -20.86 -1.76 2.49
C SER A 70 -21.41 -2.04 1.10
N ALA A 71 -21.97 -3.23 0.88
CA ALA A 71 -22.72 -3.50 -0.34
C ALA A 71 -23.73 -2.35 -0.51
N ALA A 72 -23.74 -1.73 -1.69
CA ALA A 72 -24.82 -0.80 -2.01
C ALA A 72 -26.14 -1.57 -1.82
N PRO A 73 -27.18 -0.95 -1.22
CA PRO A 73 -28.48 -1.59 -1.16
C PRO A 73 -28.87 -2.01 -2.58
N ALA A 74 -29.32 -3.26 -2.76
CA ALA A 74 -29.80 -3.72 -4.04
C ALA A 74 -30.85 -2.73 -4.56
N PRO A 75 -30.83 -2.36 -5.85
CA PRO A 75 -31.86 -1.50 -6.41
C PRO A 75 -33.22 -2.12 -6.13
N THR A 76 -34.14 -1.34 -5.57
CA THR A 76 -35.51 -1.79 -5.32
C THR A 76 -36.12 -2.23 -6.65
N PRO A 77 -36.78 -3.39 -6.73
CA PRO A 77 -37.46 -3.79 -7.95
C PRO A 77 -38.52 -2.74 -8.30
N VAL A 78 -38.42 -2.16 -9.50
CA VAL A 78 -39.48 -1.33 -10.06
C VAL A 78 -40.65 -2.24 -10.43
N SER A 79 -41.77 -2.11 -9.72
CA SER A 79 -43.02 -2.75 -10.11
C SER A 79 -43.56 -2.12 -11.41
N PRO A 80 -44.17 -2.93 -12.31
CA PRO A 80 -44.74 -2.45 -13.57
C PRO A 80 -45.97 -1.57 -13.40
#